data_AF-A0A7G5GZ74-F1
#
_entry.id   AF-A0A7G5GZ74-F1
#
_cell.length_a   1.000
_cell.length_b   1.000
_cell.length_c   1.000
_cell.angle_alpha   90.00
_cell.angle_beta   90.00
_cell.angle_gamma   90.00
#
_symmetry.space_group_name_H-M   'P 1'
#
loop_
_entity.id
_entity.type
_entity.pdbx_description
1 polymer ?
#
loop_
_entity_poly.entity_id
_entity_poly.type
_entity_poly.pdbx_seq_one_letter_code
_entity_poly.pdbx_strand_id
1 'polypeptide(L)'
;MTRRSILGLTGYGVMGSEPNDFFTTPLGRVYLANSFMQSIESSGDVSGAYYAFRTTVWEVIEVSPDPTRYIPAWNIIELYARADLLEFIHTGNMEALRRLKYRLNEAEQLVR
;
A
#
# COMPACT_ATOMS: atom_id res chain seq x y z
N MET A 1 22.51 48.99 -38.97
CA MET A 1 23.18 48.73 -37.67
C MET A 1 22.70 47.39 -37.14
N THR A 2 23.66 46.56 -36.72
CA THR A 2 23.58 45.11 -36.49
C THR A 2 23.07 44.74 -35.09
N ARG A 3 22.31 43.63 -34.97
CA ARG A 3 22.35 42.59 -33.90
C ARG A 3 21.37 41.46 -34.28
N ARG A 4 21.84 40.32 -34.83
CA ARG A 4 22.30 39.06 -34.18
C ARG A 4 21.22 38.34 -33.35
N SER A 5 20.76 37.18 -33.84
CA SER A 5 20.99 35.83 -33.25
C SER A 5 19.88 34.84 -33.67
N ILE A 6 20.19 33.85 -34.52
CA ILE A 6 20.54 32.43 -34.24
C ILE A 6 19.30 31.51 -34.17
N LEU A 7 19.29 30.58 -35.13
CA LEU A 7 18.46 29.38 -35.23
C LEU A 7 18.40 28.60 -33.92
N GLY A 8 17.20 28.20 -33.51
CA GLY A 8 16.96 27.27 -32.41
C GLY A 8 15.86 26.30 -32.82
N LEU A 9 16.29 25.07 -33.08
CA LEU A 9 15.52 23.92 -33.54
C LEU A 9 14.25 23.66 -32.73
N THR A 10 13.17 23.36 -33.47
CA THR A 10 12.03 22.56 -33.05
C THR A 10 12.47 21.33 -32.26
N GLY A 11 12.01 21.23 -31.02
CA GLY A 11 12.29 20.11 -30.15
C GLY A 11 11.66 20.32 -28.78
N TYR A 12 10.35 20.55 -28.72
CA TYR A 12 9.62 20.37 -27.46
C TYR A 12 9.53 18.87 -27.20
N GLY A 13 10.57 18.33 -26.58
CA GLY A 13 10.47 17.06 -25.88
C GLY A 13 9.43 17.22 -24.79
N VAL A 14 8.24 16.68 -25.04
CA VAL A 14 7.27 16.40 -23.98
C VAL A 14 7.93 15.31 -23.15
N MET A 15 8.65 15.72 -22.12
CA MET A 15 9.17 14.83 -21.09
C MET A 15 7.93 14.37 -20.32
N GLY A 16 7.27 13.34 -20.86
CA GLY A 16 6.26 12.59 -20.16
C GLY A 16 6.93 12.06 -18.91
N SER A 17 6.62 12.66 -17.76
CA SER A 17 6.80 11.98 -16.49
C SER A 17 5.93 10.73 -16.58
N GLU A 18 6.52 9.59 -16.95
CA GLU A 18 5.89 8.30 -16.76
C GLU A 18 5.37 8.29 -15.33
N PRO A 19 4.05 8.13 -15.09
CA PRO A 19 3.55 8.00 -13.74
C PRO A 19 4.35 6.86 -13.11
N ASN A 20 4.91 7.10 -11.92
CA ASN A 20 5.73 6.13 -11.21
C ASN A 20 4.88 4.86 -11.00
N ASP A 21 5.00 3.91 -11.94
CA ASP A 21 4.02 2.85 -12.18
C ASP A 21 3.82 1.98 -10.94
N PHE A 22 4.84 1.94 -10.08
CA PHE A 22 4.83 1.29 -8.78
C PHE A 22 3.55 1.57 -8.01
N PHE A 23 3.14 2.84 -7.85
CA PHE A 23 1.96 3.20 -7.03
C PHE A 23 0.62 2.86 -7.69
N THR A 24 0.62 2.51 -8.97
CA THR A 24 -0.59 2.14 -9.71
C THR A 24 -0.77 0.63 -9.83
N THR A 25 0.27 -0.16 -9.56
CA THR A 25 0.16 -1.63 -9.49
C THR A 25 -0.56 -2.07 -8.21
N PRO A 26 -1.31 -3.19 -8.24
CA PRO A 26 -1.90 -3.78 -7.03
C PRO A 26 -0.87 -4.00 -5.92
N LEU A 27 0.31 -4.53 -6.25
CA LEU A 27 1.39 -4.77 -5.27
C LEU A 27 1.93 -3.46 -4.66
N GLY A 28 2.14 -2.41 -5.47
CA GLY A 28 2.59 -1.14 -4.92
C GLY A 28 1.54 -0.43 -4.07
N ARG A 29 0.24 -0.63 -4.34
CA ARG A 29 -0.84 -0.18 -3.45
C ARG A 29 -0.82 -0.90 -2.11
N VAL A 30 -0.47 -2.19 -2.07
CA VAL A 30 -0.26 -2.93 -0.80
C VAL A 30 0.85 -2.28 0.03
N TYR A 31 1.99 -1.96 -0.58
CA TYR A 31 3.10 -1.30 0.11
C TYR A 31 2.73 0.09 0.65
N LEU A 32 2.01 0.88 -0.13
CA LEU A 32 1.51 2.18 0.31
C LEU A 32 0.54 2.05 1.49
N ALA A 33 -0.44 1.15 1.37
CA ALA A 33 -1.43 0.94 2.42
C ALA A 33 -0.78 0.45 3.71
N ASN A 34 0.21 -0.44 3.63
CA ASN A 34 0.95 -0.88 4.80
C ASN A 34 1.79 0.26 5.39
N SER A 35 2.53 1.01 4.58
CA SER A 35 3.33 2.15 5.04
C SER A 35 2.47 3.17 5.80
N PHE A 36 1.28 3.46 5.28
CA PHE A 36 0.30 4.30 5.97
C PHE A 36 -0.16 3.70 7.30
N MET A 37 -0.49 2.40 7.31
CA MET A 37 -0.87 1.71 8.53
C MET A 37 0.25 1.66 9.56
N GLN A 38 1.52 1.56 9.14
CA GLN A 38 2.66 1.61 10.06
C GLN A 38 2.84 3.00 10.69
N SER A 39 2.55 4.08 9.94
CA SER A 39 2.68 5.46 10.44
C SER A 39 1.50 5.93 11.30
N ILE A 40 0.36 5.24 11.26
CA ILE A 40 -0.83 5.68 12.00
C ILE A 40 -0.62 5.64 13.52
N GLU A 41 -0.97 6.72 14.22
CA GLU A 41 -1.01 6.73 15.67
C GLU A 41 -2.33 6.09 16.18
N SER A 42 -2.40 5.76 17.47
CA SER A 42 -3.62 5.15 18.04
C SER A 42 -4.85 6.05 18.03
N SER A 43 -4.66 7.36 17.90
CA SER A 43 -5.73 8.34 17.72
C SER A 43 -6.26 8.42 16.28
N GLY A 44 -5.57 7.78 15.32
CA GLY A 44 -5.94 7.79 13.91
C GLY A 44 -7.00 6.75 13.53
N ASP A 45 -7.41 6.77 12.27
CA ASP A 45 -8.35 5.79 11.70
C ASP A 45 -7.69 4.44 11.39
N VAL A 46 -7.42 3.67 12.44
CA VAL A 46 -6.82 2.34 12.36
C VAL A 46 -7.69 1.36 11.57
N SER A 47 -9.02 1.49 11.68
CA SER A 47 -9.96 0.61 10.99
C SER A 47 -9.94 0.85 9.48
N GLY A 48 -10.02 2.12 9.06
CA GLY A 48 -9.92 2.49 7.66
C GLY A 48 -8.59 2.07 7.05
N ALA A 49 -7.48 2.28 7.76
CA ALA A 49 -6.15 1.84 7.32
C ALA A 49 -6.06 0.31 7.12
N TYR A 50 -6.61 -0.47 8.07
CA TYR A 50 -6.68 -1.92 7.93
C TYR A 50 -7.50 -2.35 6.72
N TYR A 51 -8.70 -1.79 6.52
CA TYR A 51 -9.55 -2.16 5.40
C TYR A 51 -8.96 -1.73 4.05
N ALA A 52 -8.23 -0.62 4.00
CA ALA A 52 -7.47 -0.22 2.82
C ALA A 52 -6.40 -1.27 2.48
N PHE A 53 -5.58 -1.67 3.45
CA PHE A 53 -4.57 -2.71 3.24
C PHE A 53 -5.19 -4.03 2.78
N ARG A 54 -6.21 -4.51 3.49
CA ARG A 54 -6.97 -5.72 3.12
C ARG A 54 -7.47 -5.67 1.68
N THR A 55 -8.05 -4.55 1.26
CA THR A 55 -8.59 -4.36 -0.09
C THR A 55 -7.47 -4.43 -1.13
N THR A 56 -6.35 -3.77 -0.90
CA THR A 56 -5.22 -3.81 -1.83
C THR A 56 -4.60 -5.21 -1.97
N VAL A 57 -4.59 -6.01 -0.90
CA VAL A 57 -4.15 -7.41 -0.99
C VAL A 57 -5.14 -8.25 -1.79
N TRP A 58 -6.45 -8.01 -1.62
CA TRP A 58 -7.46 -8.69 -2.43
C TRP A 58 -7.30 -8.39 -3.92
N GLU A 59 -7.03 -7.14 -4.29
CA GLU A 59 -6.76 -6.75 -5.68
C GLU A 59 -5.55 -7.50 -6.28
N VAL A 60 -4.50 -7.77 -5.48
CA VAL A 60 -3.37 -8.60 -5.93
C VAL A 60 -3.83 -10.03 -6.22
N ILE A 61 -4.68 -10.59 -5.36
CA ILE A 61 -5.21 -11.96 -5.51
C ILE A 61 -6.07 -12.06 -6.78
N GLU A 62 -6.94 -11.08 -7.01
CA GLU A 62 -7.87 -11.07 -8.16
C GLU A 62 -7.17 -11.08 -9.52
N VAL A 63 -6.02 -10.40 -9.64
CA VAL A 63 -5.29 -10.31 -10.90
C VAL A 63 -4.22 -11.40 -11.06
N SER A 64 -4.04 -12.26 -10.06
CA SER A 64 -2.98 -13.27 -10.08
C SER A 64 -3.36 -14.50 -10.92
N PRO A 65 -2.43 -15.04 -11.73
CA PRO A 65 -2.62 -16.33 -12.41
C PRO A 65 -2.66 -17.54 -11.44
N ASP A 66 -2.09 -17.39 -10.24
CA ASP A 66 -2.20 -18.36 -9.15
C ASP A 66 -2.62 -17.63 -7.88
N PRO A 67 -3.92 -17.58 -7.56
CA PRO A 67 -4.40 -16.91 -6.34
C PRO A 67 -4.10 -17.74 -5.07
N THR A 68 -3.85 -19.05 -5.19
CA THR A 68 -3.68 -19.94 -4.03
C THR A 68 -2.39 -19.66 -3.27
N ARG A 69 -1.37 -19.12 -3.94
CA ARG A 69 -0.11 -18.68 -3.30
C ARG A 69 -0.30 -17.65 -2.19
N TYR A 70 -1.40 -16.88 -2.21
CA TYR A 70 -1.65 -15.80 -1.26
C TYR A 70 -2.54 -16.21 -0.07
N ILE A 71 -3.00 -17.47 -0.01
CA ILE A 71 -3.78 -17.99 1.12
C ILE A 71 -3.09 -17.70 2.48
N PRO A 72 -1.76 -17.87 2.64
CA PRO A 72 -1.09 -17.54 3.91
C PRO A 72 -1.23 -16.06 4.30
N ALA A 73 -1.00 -15.14 3.35
CA ALA A 73 -1.15 -13.71 3.58
C ALA A 73 -2.59 -13.34 3.92
N TRP A 74 -3.55 -13.90 3.18
CA TRP A 74 -4.97 -13.66 3.38
C TRP A 74 -5.45 -14.13 4.76
N ASN A 75 -5.01 -15.31 5.20
CA ASN A 75 -5.33 -15.83 6.53
C ASN A 75 -4.77 -14.94 7.64
N ILE A 76 -3.57 -14.39 7.48
CA ILE A 76 -3.01 -13.43 8.44
C ILE A 76 -3.89 -12.19 8.56
N ILE A 77 -4.37 -11.66 7.43
CA ILE A 77 -5.22 -10.47 7.39
C ILE A 77 -6.59 -10.75 8.01
N GLU A 78 -7.28 -11.81 7.56
CA GLU A 78 -8.68 -12.05 7.93
C GLU A 78 -8.87 -12.66 9.32
N LEU A 79 -7.89 -13.42 9.81
CA LEU A 79 -8.00 -14.11 11.09
C LEU A 79 -7.24 -13.37 12.18
N TYR A 80 -5.92 -13.24 12.04
CA TYR A 80 -5.06 -12.75 13.12
C TYR A 80 -5.10 -11.23 13.24
N ALA A 81 -4.87 -10.51 12.13
CA ALA A 81 -4.91 -9.05 12.13
C ALA A 81 -6.32 -8.52 12.45
N ARG A 82 -7.37 -9.16 11.93
CA ARG A 82 -8.75 -8.79 12.27
C ARG A 82 -9.06 -8.92 13.75
N ALA A 83 -8.57 -9.99 14.40
CA ALA A 83 -8.75 -10.18 15.84
C ALA A 83 -8.03 -9.07 16.64
N ASP A 84 -6.79 -8.75 16.28
CA ASP A 84 -6.02 -7.67 16.90
C ASP A 84 -6.69 -6.29 16.69
N LEU A 85 -7.26 -6.04 15.51
CA LEU A 85 -8.03 -4.83 15.24
C LEU A 85 -9.26 -4.72 16.15
N LEU A 86 -10.05 -5.78 16.26
CA LEU A 86 -11.25 -5.79 17.09
C LEU A 86 -10.90 -5.57 18.57
N GLU A 87 -9.85 -6.22 19.07
CA GLU A 87 -9.36 -5.99 20.43
C GLU A 87 -8.98 -4.53 20.63
N PHE A 88 -8.22 -3.93 19.71
CA PHE A 88 -7.84 -2.53 19.80
C PHE A 88 -9.06 -1.59 19.82
N ILE A 89 -10.02 -1.78 18.90
CA ILE A 89 -11.23 -0.93 18.82
C ILE A 89 -12.06 -1.00 20.10
N HIS A 90 -12.18 -2.20 20.69
CA HIS A 90 -13.04 -2.41 21.85
C HIS A 90 -12.39 -2.02 23.18
N THR A 91 -11.06 -2.12 23.28
CA THR A 91 -10.35 -1.97 24.57
C THR A 91 -9.39 -0.79 24.61
N GLY A 92 -9.01 -0.23 23.44
CA GLY A 92 -7.91 0.72 23.33
C GLY A 92 -6.53 0.11 23.63
N ASN A 93 -6.40 -1.22 23.66
CA ASN A 93 -5.14 -1.89 23.99
C ASN A 93 -4.06 -1.61 22.93
N MET A 94 -3.07 -0.81 23.29
CA MET A 94 -1.95 -0.46 22.42
C MET A 94 -1.12 -1.67 21.97
N GLU A 95 -1.08 -2.73 22.76
CA GLU A 95 -0.40 -3.96 22.38
C GLU A 95 -1.13 -4.68 21.25
N ALA A 96 -2.46 -4.60 21.20
CA ALA A 96 -3.24 -5.12 20.08
C ALA A 96 -2.93 -4.35 18.79
N LEU A 97 -2.83 -3.01 18.85
CA LEU A 97 -2.40 -2.20 17.71
C LEU A 97 -0.99 -2.58 17.23
N ARG A 98 -0.05 -2.85 18.16
CA ARG A 98 1.31 -3.30 17.81
C ARG A 98 1.30 -4.64 17.09
N ARG A 99 0.53 -5.62 17.59
CA ARG A 99 0.39 -6.93 16.95
C ARG A 99 -0.29 -6.83 15.59
N LEU A 100 -1.34 -6.03 15.47
CA LEU A 100 -1.98 -5.72 14.20
C LEU A 100 -0.95 -5.22 13.17
N LYS A 101 -0.19 -4.19 13.49
CA LYS A 101 0.86 -3.65 12.60
C LYS A 101 1.90 -4.69 12.22
N TYR A 102 2.29 -5.54 13.16
CA TYR A 102 3.21 -6.66 12.91
C TYR A 102 2.62 -7.67 11.91
N ARG A 103 1.35 -8.06 12.07
CA ARG A 103 0.67 -9.00 11.17
C ARG A 103 0.53 -8.47 9.75
N LEU A 104 0.26 -7.17 9.59
CA LEU A 104 0.16 -6.58 8.24
C LEU A 104 1.54 -6.51 7.55
N ASN A 105 2.62 -6.26 8.30
CA ASN A 105 3.99 -6.41 7.79
C ASN A 105 4.31 -7.85 7.38
N GLU A 106 3.91 -8.84 8.17
CA GLU A 106 4.07 -10.26 7.84
C GLU A 106 3.30 -10.64 6.57
N ALA A 107 2.05 -10.19 6.45
CA ALA A 107 1.23 -10.41 5.27
C ALA A 107 1.84 -9.76 4.02
N GLU A 108 2.34 -8.52 4.12
CA GLU A 108 3.01 -7.85 3.01
C GLU A 108 4.19 -8.68 2.47
N GLN A 109 5.02 -9.25 3.35
CA GLN A 109 6.17 -10.07 2.94
C GLN A 109 5.76 -11.33 2.15
N LEU A 110 4.56 -11.86 2.42
CA LEU A 110 4.02 -13.04 1.76
C LEU A 110 3.31 -12.71 0.43
N VAL A 111 3.04 -11.43 0.16
CA VAL A 111 2.43 -10.97 -1.09
C VAL A 111 3.50 -10.58 -2.14
N ARG A 112 4.77 -10.54 -1.74
CA ARG A 112 5.92 -10.27 -2.64
C ARG A 112 6.11 -11.32 -3.72
#